data_AF-A0A7H2V2Z8-F1
#
_entry.id   AF-A0A7H2V2Z8-F1
#
_cell.length_a   1.000
_cell.length_b   1.000
_cell.length_c   1.000
_cell.angle_alpha   90.00
_cell.angle_beta   90.00
_cell.angle_gamma   90.00
#
_symmetry.space_group_name_H-M   'P 1'
#
loop_
_entity.id
_entity.type
_entity.pdbx_description
1 polymer ?
#
loop_
_entity_poly.entity_id
_entity_poly.type
_entity_poly.pdbx_seq_one_letter_code
_entity_poly.pdbx_strand_id
1 'polypeptide(L)' 'MTFQIFEYLEEKASKVIDTSLLPFECLKNINELSGAIDVLIKCGFLSDEESINKAFDILEQVTTFADNSLPKE' A
#
# COMPACT_ATOMS: atom_id res chain seq x y z
N MET A 1 -0.35 16.57 -9.82
CA MET A 1 -0.83 15.25 -10.28
C MET A 1 -0.22 14.13 -9.43
N THR A 2 1.10 14.09 -9.24
CA THR A 2 1.78 13.18 -8.29
C THR A 2 1.29 13.30 -6.84
N PHE A 3 0.97 14.51 -6.37
CA PHE A 3 0.41 14.71 -5.02
C PHE A 3 -0.90 13.91 -4.76
N GLN A 4 -1.80 13.88 -5.74
CA GLN A 4 -3.08 13.16 -5.62
C GLN A 4 -2.90 11.63 -5.65
N ILE A 5 -1.83 11.14 -6.28
CA ILE A 5 -1.49 9.71 -6.30
C ILE A 5 -1.04 9.27 -4.92
N PHE A 6 -0.17 10.04 -4.25
CA PHE A 6 0.29 9.69 -2.92
C PHE A 6 -0.81 9.82 -1.86
N GLU A 7 -1.68 10.83 -1.95
CA GLU A 7 -2.88 10.90 -1.09
C GLU A 7 -3.76 9.65 -1.24
N TYR A 8 -3.98 9.18 -2.48
CA TYR A 8 -4.73 7.96 -2.73
C TYR A 8 -4.05 6.70 -2.17
N LEU A 9 -2.73 6.59 -2.34
CA LEU A 9 -1.95 5.47 -1.79
C LEU A 9 -1.95 5.47 -0.25
N GLU A 10 -1.83 6.64 0.37
CA GLU A 10 -1.88 6.82 1.83
C GLU A 10 -3.29 6.51 2.40
N GLU A 11 -4.37 6.89 1.70
CA GLU A 11 -5.73 6.51 2.08
C GLU A 11 -5.94 5.00 2.01
N LYS A 12 -5.41 4.34 0.96
CA LYS A 12 -5.44 2.88 0.83
C LYS A 12 -4.61 2.19 1.92
N ALA A 13 -3.42 2.69 2.22
CA ALA A 13 -2.57 2.20 3.30
C ALA A 13 -3.24 2.31 4.67
N SER A 14 -3.90 3.45 4.94
CA SER A 14 -4.63 3.68 6.19
C SER A 14 -5.74 2.66 6.42
N LYS A 15 -6.39 2.19 5.35
CA LYS A 15 -7.40 1.13 5.44
C LYS A 15 -6.80 -0.21 5.86
N VAL A 16 -5.54 -0.51 5.55
CA VAL A 16 -4.91 -1.76 5.99
C VAL A 16 -4.51 -1.73 7.46
N ILE A 17 -4.14 -0.55 7.97
CA ILE A 17 -3.69 -0.35 9.35
C ILE A 17 -4.89 -0.32 10.33
N ASP A 18 -6.13 -0.34 9.82
CA ASP A 18 -7.33 -0.43 10.65
C ASP A 18 -7.38 -1.78 11.38
N THR A 19 -7.14 -1.73 12.69
CA THR A 19 -7.10 -2.89 13.60
C THR A 19 -8.45 -3.58 13.78
N SER A 20 -9.53 -3.00 13.26
CA SER A 20 -10.86 -3.62 13.28
C SER A 20 -11.10 -4.59 12.11
N LEU A 21 -10.22 -4.63 11.11
CA LEU A 21 -10.37 -5.50 9.95
C LEU A 21 -10.12 -6.97 10.26
N LEU A 22 -10.91 -7.83 9.61
CA LEU A 22 -10.63 -9.26 9.59
C LEU A 22 -9.34 -9.54 8.79
N PRO A 23 -8.58 -10.60 9.10
CA PRO A 23 -7.35 -10.94 8.39
C PRO A 23 -7.49 -11.01 6.86
N PHE A 24 -8.62 -11.54 6.39
CA PHE A 24 -8.93 -11.62 4.95
C PHE A 24 -9.11 -10.23 4.30
N GLU A 25 -9.74 -9.29 5.01
CA GLU A 25 -9.96 -7.94 4.50
C GLU A 25 -8.67 -7.13 4.50
N CYS A 26 -7.82 -7.33 5.51
CA CYS A 26 -6.46 -6.80 5.54
C CYS A 26 -5.65 -7.26 4.32
N LEU A 27 -5.60 -8.58 4.05
CA LEU A 27 -4.94 -9.14 2.87
C LEU A 27 -5.50 -8.62 1.55
N LYS A 28 -6.81 -8.44 1.45
CA LYS A 28 -7.45 -7.85 0.27
C LYS A 28 -6.96 -6.43 0.02
N ASN A 29 -6.92 -5.58 1.06
CA ASN A 29 -6.49 -4.20 0.91
C ASN A 29 -4.98 -4.08 0.59
N ILE A 30 -4.13 -4.98 1.10
CA ILE A 30 -2.70 -5.07 0.72
C ILE A 30 -2.56 -5.37 -0.77
N ASN A 31 -3.31 -6.35 -1.27
CA ASN A 31 -3.28 -6.72 -2.68
C ASN A 31 -3.77 -5.58 -3.59
N GLU A 32 -4.83 -4.86 -3.17
CA GLU A 32 -5.29 -3.68 -3.90
C GLU A 32 -4.25 -2.56 -3.94
N LEU A 33 -3.55 -2.31 -2.83
CA LEU A 33 -2.47 -1.32 -2.75
C LEU A 33 -1.29 -1.70 -3.65
N SER A 34 -0.84 -2.95 -3.57
CA SER A 34 0.25 -3.48 -4.42
C SER A 34 -0.10 -3.39 -5.92
N GLY A 35 -1.31 -3.78 -6.30
CA GLY A 35 -1.78 -3.69 -7.68
C GLY A 35 -1.90 -2.25 -8.18
N ALA A 36 -2.33 -1.31 -7.33
CA ALA A 36 -2.38 0.11 -7.70
C ALA A 36 -0.98 0.66 -7.99
N ILE A 37 0.02 0.33 -7.16
CA ILE A 37 1.41 0.76 -7.36
C ILE A 37 1.96 0.21 -8.69
N ASP A 38 1.75 -1.08 -8.97
CA ASP A 38 2.21 -1.71 -10.22
C ASP A 38 1.60 -1.03 -11.47
N VAL A 39 0.30 -0.72 -11.44
CA VAL A 39 -0.36 0.01 -12.53
C VAL A 39 0.21 1.42 -12.69
N LEU A 40 0.43 2.14 -11.60
CA LEU A 40 0.98 3.51 -11.64
C LEU A 40 2.39 3.55 -12.23
N ILE A 41 3.23 2.55 -11.94
CA ILE A 41 4.56 2.41 -12.52
C ILE A 41 4.46 2.05 -14.02
N LYS A 42 3.69 1.02 -14.37
CA LYS A 42 3.57 0.54 -15.76
C LYS A 42 2.96 1.58 -16.70
N CYS A 43 2.01 2.38 -16.20
CA CYS A 43 1.41 3.47 -16.97
C CYS A 43 2.27 4.75 -17.00
N GLY A 44 3.42 4.76 -16.32
CA GLY A 44 4.33 5.91 -16.28
C GLY A 44 3.84 7.09 -15.46
N PHE A 45 2.87 6.88 -14.56
CA PHE A 45 2.44 7.91 -13.60
C PHE A 45 3.45 8.06 -12.45
N LEU A 46 4.16 6.98 -12.12
CA LEU A 46 5.35 6.98 -11.28
C LEU A 46 6.53 6.53 -12.16
N SER A 47 7.38 7.48 -12.56
CA SER A 47 8.45 7.25 -13.52
C SER A 47 9.85 7.53 -12.97
N ASP A 48 9.95 8.41 -11.97
CA ASP A 48 11.20 8.70 -11.29
C ASP A 48 11.42 7.74 -10.11
N GLU A 49 12.68 7.43 -9.85
CA GLU A 49 13.11 6.49 -8.83
C GLU A 49 12.65 6.90 -7.43
N GLU A 50 12.66 8.21 -7.11
CA GLU A 50 12.23 8.73 -5.81
C GLU A 50 10.74 8.44 -5.55
N SER A 51 9.88 8.74 -6.52
CA SER A 51 8.44 8.50 -6.40
C SER A 51 8.09 7.01 -6.38
N ILE A 52 8.83 6.17 -7.11
CA ILE A 52 8.69 4.72 -7.06
C ILE A 52 9.08 4.19 -5.68
N ASN A 53 10.23 4.59 -5.16
CA ASN A 53 10.69 4.19 -3.83
C ASN A 53 9.69 4.60 -2.75
N LYS A 54 9.17 5.83 -2.81
CA LYS A 54 8.15 6.30 -1.86
C LYS A 54 6.88 5.45 -1.91
N ALA A 55 6.44 5.00 -3.08
CA ALA A 55 5.27 4.14 -3.20
C ALA A 55 5.52 2.75 -2.59
N PHE A 56 6.73 2.20 -2.75
CA PHE A 56 7.13 0.94 -2.12
C PHE A 56 7.31 1.07 -0.60
N ASP A 57 7.83 2.20 -0.10
CA ASP A 57 7.94 2.46 1.34
C ASP A 57 6.55 2.42 2.01
N ILE A 58 5.52 2.97 1.36
CA ILE A 58 4.12 2.91 1.84
C ILE A 58 3.64 1.45 1.90
N LEU A 59 3.91 0.66 0.86
CA LEU A 59 3.54 -0.75 0.82
C LEU A 59 4.26 -1.55 1.93
N GLU A 60 5.55 -1.29 2.14
CA GLU A 60 6.38 -1.96 3.16
C GLU A 60 5.86 -1.71 4.58
N GLN A 61 5.53 -0.45 4.90
CA GLN A 61 4.96 -0.08 6.21
C GLN A 61 3.69 -0.86 6.50
N VAL A 62 2.83 -0.99 5.48
CA VAL A 62 1.56 -1.69 5.57
C VAL A 62 1.74 -3.20 5.72
N THR A 63 2.64 -3.82 4.94
CA THR A 63 2.94 -5.25 5.07
C THR A 63 3.57 -5.57 6.42
N THR A 64 4.46 -4.70 6.92
CA THR A 64 5.08 -4.86 8.25
C THR A 64 4.02 -4.81 9.36
N PHE A 65 3.04 -3.92 9.26
CA PHE A 65 1.94 -3.86 10.20
C PHE A 65 1.09 -5.14 10.16
N ALA A 66 0.73 -5.61 8.97
CA ALA A 66 -0.06 -6.83 8.80
C ALA A 66 0.66 -8.06 9.38
N ASP A 67 1.96 -8.23 9.08
CA ASP A 67 2.77 -9.33 9.62
C ASP A 67 2.88 -9.31 11.15
N ASN A 68 2.90 -8.13 11.76
CA ASN A 68 2.90 -7.99 13.21
C ASN A 68 1.52 -8.18 13.86
N SER A 69 0.44 -7.99 13.08
CA SER A 69 -0.94 -8.10 13.55
C SER A 69 -1.52 -9.50 13.38
N LEU A 70 -0.97 -10.30 12.48
CA LEU A 70 -1.34 -11.70 12.31
C LEU A 70 -0.85 -12.53 13.51
N PRO A 71 -1.65 -13.49 14.01
CA PRO A 71 -1.19 -14.41 15.05
C PRO A 71 0.06 -15.13 14.56
N LYS A 72 1.16 -14.99 15.31
CA LYS A 72 2.36 -15.80 15.08
C LYS A 72 2.05 -17.21 15.55
N GLU A 73 2.11 -18.18 14.65
CA GLU A 73 2.04 -19.61 14.98
C GLU A 73 3.10 -20.01 16.02
#